data_AF-R5LWR5-F1
#
_entry.id   AF-R5LWR5-F1
#
_cell.length_a   1.000
_cell.length_b   1.000
_cell.length_c   1.000
_cell.angle_alpha   90.00
_cell.angle_beta   90.00
_cell.angle_gamma   90.00
#
_symmetry.space_group_name_H-M   'P 1'
#
loop_
_entity.id
_entity.type
_entity.pdbx_description
1 polymer ?
#
loop_
_entity_poly.entity_id
_entity_poly.type
_entity_poly.pdbx_seq_one_letter_code
_entity_poly.pdbx_strand_id
1 'polypeptide(L)'
;MKNKALNLLLLFAAVVSLFSCEKYNEDTDFSSKEANSTLKIKTRALDENGTTESKISYPINVYIFYENSCVETALIESESSSISMKLPEGSYEVYAIAGADAENYNLPTKDNATKEYLISLKADKTHGDLMTAKNNITLAYGEENTLTLSLDRKVMLLENVSIKNVPSNVTAVSVTISPLYENILLNGEYSGENGSQTINLTKGSDGTTWENDVNTYLLEACGQATIKVSLKTDAVTKSYSYTCSDELKANYKINISGTYNENGITLNGTITGATWNGTKNINFNFDESGSTTDVSTDTDKDGEEGQDDKGETDETITGNAPQAGTLYKGCYVLKTEQIGSGTKVTLMSTTSEKGLVYIDNDQSSIKQAIDDKISDIAAGTDGIEGLRLPTLEELKYIKDNVDAINDNLDNLGKSRFLIGSGTLYSYYFLDEDGTIKSYCPYWDKPDSTTSCISTNLKSERNSIILRAFVTITFTE
;
A
#
# COMPACT_ATOMS: atom_id res chain seq x y z
N MET A 1 92.71 5.73 35.66
CA MET A 1 91.97 6.62 34.73
C MET A 1 91.78 5.88 33.41
N LYS A 2 90.61 6.02 32.76
CA LYS A 2 90.14 5.29 31.55
C LYS A 2 89.82 3.82 31.84
N ASN A 3 88.64 3.23 31.66
CA ASN A 3 87.41 3.56 30.94
C ASN A 3 86.23 3.01 31.77
N LYS A 4 85.41 3.88 32.37
CA LYS A 4 84.14 3.48 33.02
C LYS A 4 82.90 3.76 32.14
N ALA A 5 83.10 4.20 30.90
CA ALA A 5 82.02 4.52 29.96
C ALA A 5 81.65 3.35 29.02
N LEU A 6 82.37 2.23 29.03
CA LEU A 6 82.17 1.15 28.04
C LEU A 6 81.34 -0.04 28.56
N ASN A 7 81.13 -0.18 29.87
CA ASN A 7 80.32 -1.28 30.43
C ASN A 7 78.85 -0.91 30.67
N LEU A 8 78.43 0.31 30.35
CA LEU A 8 77.01 0.73 30.45
C LEU A 8 76.30 0.73 29.09
N LEU A 9 77.03 0.58 27.98
CA LEU A 9 76.45 0.53 26.63
C LEU A 9 76.17 -0.90 26.13
N LEU A 10 76.72 -1.92 26.80
CA LEU A 10 76.55 -3.33 26.44
C LEU A 10 75.51 -4.08 27.30
N LEU A 11 74.95 -3.45 28.34
CA LEU A 11 73.83 -4.00 29.11
C LEU A 11 72.46 -3.45 28.70
N PHE A 12 72.40 -2.40 27.86
CA PHE A 12 71.15 -1.89 27.29
C PHE A 12 70.80 -2.51 25.92
N ALA A 13 71.70 -3.33 25.36
CA ALA A 13 71.49 -4.00 24.08
C ALA A 13 71.00 -5.46 24.18
N ALA A 14 70.72 -5.96 25.40
CA ALA A 14 70.35 -7.36 25.65
C ALA A 14 69.05 -7.55 26.44
N VAL A 15 68.23 -6.50 26.61
CA VAL A 15 66.91 -6.55 27.28
C VAL A 15 65.80 -5.94 26.40
N VAL A 16 65.92 -6.06 25.07
CA VAL A 16 64.81 -5.79 24.12
C VAL A 16 64.56 -6.99 23.20
N SER A 17 65.28 -8.09 23.41
CA SER A 17 65.00 -9.38 22.79
C SER A 17 64.30 -10.26 23.82
N LEU A 18 63.07 -10.69 23.50
CA LEU A 18 62.15 -11.57 24.25
C LEU A 18 60.93 -10.84 24.85
N PHE A 19 60.08 -10.29 23.99
CA PHE A 19 58.64 -10.62 23.90
C PHE A 19 58.14 -10.10 22.55
N SER A 20 58.65 -10.68 21.45
CA SER A 20 57.88 -10.71 20.21
C SER A 20 56.88 -11.86 20.36
N CYS A 21 55.81 -11.61 21.10
CA CYS A 21 54.56 -12.25 20.73
C CYS A 21 54.12 -11.55 19.46
N GLU A 22 54.58 -12.04 18.31
CA GLU A 22 53.77 -11.94 17.11
C GLU A 22 52.43 -12.53 17.49
N LYS A 23 51.47 -11.66 17.81
CA LYS A 23 50.08 -12.03 17.61
C LYS A 23 49.95 -12.06 16.10
N TYR A 24 50.11 -13.26 15.54
CA TYR A 24 49.70 -13.58 14.19
C TYR A 24 48.19 -13.32 14.15
N ASN A 25 47.81 -12.07 13.92
CA ASN A 25 46.46 -11.74 13.52
C ASN A 25 46.42 -12.08 12.04
N GLU A 26 45.81 -13.22 11.69
CA GLU A 26 45.18 -13.39 10.37
C GLU A 26 43.97 -12.44 10.26
N ASP A 27 44.21 -11.15 10.46
CA ASP A 27 43.29 -10.10 10.11
C ASP A 27 44.10 -9.21 9.18
N THR A 28 44.15 -9.55 7.89
CA THR A 28 44.60 -8.60 6.88
C THR A 28 43.70 -7.38 6.97
N ASP A 29 44.20 -6.34 7.65
CA ASP A 29 43.55 -5.03 7.75
C ASP A 29 43.15 -4.59 6.33
N PHE A 30 41.88 -4.26 6.13
CA PHE A 30 41.36 -3.82 4.83
C PHE A 30 42.21 -2.67 4.25
N SER A 31 42.77 -1.83 5.12
CA SER A 31 43.67 -0.72 4.75
C SER A 31 44.94 -1.16 3.99
N SER A 32 45.34 -2.43 4.13
CA SER A 32 46.54 -3.00 3.51
C SER A 32 46.29 -3.67 2.16
N LYS A 33 45.03 -3.83 1.75
CA LYS A 33 44.66 -4.46 0.47
C LYS A 33 44.73 -3.46 -0.67
N GLU A 34 45.33 -3.86 -1.80
CA GLU A 34 45.44 -3.01 -2.98
C GLU A 34 44.07 -2.79 -3.65
N ALA A 35 43.71 -1.53 -3.91
CA ALA A 35 42.48 -1.16 -4.61
C ALA A 35 42.59 -1.45 -6.13
N ASN A 36 42.33 -2.70 -6.48
CA ASN A 36 42.56 -3.27 -7.81
C ASN A 36 41.29 -3.43 -8.67
N SER A 37 40.11 -3.15 -8.13
CA SER A 37 38.81 -3.31 -8.81
C SER A 37 38.02 -2.01 -8.78
N THR A 38 37.13 -1.79 -9.75
CA THR A 38 36.28 -0.58 -9.84
C THR A 38 34.81 -0.94 -9.63
N LEU A 39 34.15 -0.24 -8.70
CA LEU A 39 32.71 -0.31 -8.48
C LEU A 39 32.05 0.97 -8.97
N LYS A 40 31.09 0.84 -9.87
CA LYS A 40 30.15 1.89 -10.30
C LYS A 40 28.78 1.63 -9.68
N ILE A 41 28.16 2.66 -9.14
CA ILE A 41 26.83 2.56 -8.52
C ILE A 41 25.82 3.35 -9.34
N LYS A 42 24.72 2.67 -9.69
CA LYS A 42 23.52 3.26 -10.27
C LYS A 42 22.35 3.03 -9.34
N THR A 43 21.36 3.91 -9.40
CA THR A 43 20.14 3.79 -8.61
C THR A 43 18.92 3.78 -9.52
N ARG A 44 17.88 3.08 -9.09
CA ARG A 44 16.54 3.13 -9.66
C ARG A 44 15.55 3.05 -8.51
N ALA A 45 14.36 3.62 -8.68
CA ALA A 45 13.26 3.29 -7.77
C ALA A 45 12.87 1.81 -7.94
N LEU A 46 12.50 1.17 -6.84
CA LEU A 46 11.86 -0.13 -6.86
C LEU A 46 10.41 0.09 -7.33
N ASP A 47 10.11 -0.40 -8.53
CA ASP A 47 8.80 -0.25 -9.14
C ASP A 47 8.25 -1.65 -9.43
N GLU A 48 7.24 -2.06 -8.68
CA GLU A 48 6.58 -3.35 -8.85
C GLU A 48 5.64 -3.36 -10.07
N ASN A 49 5.24 -2.18 -10.58
CA ASN A 49 4.21 -2.03 -11.62
C ASN A 49 4.65 -1.24 -12.87
N GLY A 50 5.90 -0.78 -12.94
CA GLY A 50 6.51 -0.18 -14.13
C GLY A 50 5.91 1.18 -14.57
N THR A 51 5.51 2.03 -13.61
CA THR A 51 4.89 3.34 -13.89
C THR A 51 5.92 4.48 -13.96
N THR A 52 5.60 5.52 -14.74
CA THR A 52 6.53 6.61 -15.09
C THR A 52 6.77 7.66 -14.00
N GLU A 53 6.12 7.57 -12.83
CA GLU A 53 6.31 8.53 -11.72
C GLU A 53 7.23 8.01 -10.61
N SER A 54 8.00 6.96 -10.91
CA SER A 54 8.92 6.33 -9.97
C SER A 54 10.19 7.14 -9.69
N LYS A 55 10.02 8.39 -9.22
CA LYS A 55 11.09 9.35 -8.98
C LYS A 55 11.90 8.95 -7.75
N ILE A 56 13.22 9.00 -7.89
CA ILE A 56 14.19 8.76 -6.82
C ILE A 56 14.36 10.01 -5.96
N SER A 57 14.42 9.83 -4.64
CA SER A 57 14.76 10.88 -3.69
C SER A 57 16.25 11.15 -3.65
N TYR A 58 16.62 12.41 -3.41
CA TYR A 58 18.00 12.85 -3.25
C TYR A 58 18.12 13.73 -1.99
N PRO A 59 19.28 13.76 -1.34
CA PRO A 59 20.51 13.04 -1.69
C PRO A 59 20.44 11.54 -1.36
N ILE A 60 21.34 10.73 -1.92
CA ILE A 60 21.50 9.30 -1.63
C ILE A 60 22.84 9.09 -0.94
N ASN A 61 22.80 8.72 0.34
CA ASN A 61 23.98 8.37 1.11
C ASN A 61 24.21 6.85 0.97
N VAL A 62 25.38 6.47 0.50
CA VAL A 62 25.77 5.08 0.25
C VAL A 62 26.86 4.68 1.23
N TYR A 63 26.73 3.48 1.80
CA TYR A 63 27.64 2.89 2.77
C TYR A 63 28.05 1.50 2.28
N ILE A 64 29.35 1.26 2.21
CA ILE A 64 29.91 0.02 1.68
C ILE A 64 30.62 -0.69 2.82
N PHE A 65 30.16 -1.89 3.13
CA PHE A 65 30.70 -2.73 4.18
C PHE A 65 31.52 -3.85 3.57
N TYR A 66 32.73 -4.04 4.09
CA TYR A 66 33.49 -5.27 3.96
C TYR A 66 33.39 -5.99 5.29
N GLU A 67 32.82 -7.20 5.28
CA GLU A 67 32.44 -7.91 6.50
C GLU A 67 31.53 -7.03 7.38
N ASN A 68 31.99 -6.61 8.58
CA ASN A 68 31.20 -5.79 9.50
C ASN A 68 31.68 -4.33 9.62
N SER A 69 32.68 -3.94 8.84
CA SER A 69 33.26 -2.60 8.87
C SER A 69 32.84 -1.79 7.64
N CYS A 70 32.37 -0.57 7.86
CA CYS A 70 32.15 0.38 6.78
C CYS A 70 33.51 0.83 6.25
N VAL A 71 33.80 0.50 5.00
CA VAL A 71 35.10 0.75 4.36
C VAL A 71 35.07 1.95 3.44
N GLU A 72 33.89 2.33 2.95
CA GLU A 72 33.72 3.52 2.13
C GLU A 72 32.30 4.08 2.23
N THR A 73 32.19 5.40 2.05
CA THR A 73 30.92 6.12 1.93
C THR A 73 30.89 6.99 0.69
N ALA A 74 29.72 7.16 0.08
CA ALA A 74 29.56 8.06 -1.05
C ALA A 74 28.22 8.79 -1.02
N LEU A 75 28.15 9.92 -1.72
CA LEU A 75 26.98 10.77 -1.81
C LEU A 75 26.59 10.96 -3.27
N ILE A 76 25.35 10.65 -3.62
CA ILE A 76 24.73 11.02 -4.90
C ILE A 76 23.80 12.20 -4.63
N GLU A 77 24.17 13.39 -5.09
CA GLU A 77 23.38 14.60 -4.83
C GLU A 77 22.20 14.75 -5.79
N SER A 78 22.27 14.15 -6.98
CA SER A 78 21.25 14.27 -8.02
C SER A 78 21.33 13.14 -9.06
N GLU A 79 20.34 13.07 -9.95
CA GLU A 79 20.30 12.12 -11.08
C GLU A 79 21.51 12.25 -12.03
N SER A 80 22.06 13.46 -12.14
CA SER A 80 23.23 13.72 -13.00
C SER A 80 24.57 13.30 -12.37
N SER A 81 24.57 12.98 -11.08
CA SER A 81 25.75 12.58 -10.32
C SER A 81 26.03 11.08 -10.50
N SER A 82 27.28 10.72 -10.80
CA SER A 82 27.70 9.30 -10.91
C SER A 82 28.69 8.95 -9.81
N ILE A 83 28.56 7.75 -9.22
CA ILE A 83 29.58 7.19 -8.32
C ILE A 83 30.40 6.15 -9.07
N SER A 84 31.72 6.31 -8.98
CA SER A 84 32.72 5.33 -9.40
C SER A 84 33.87 5.36 -8.41
N MET A 85 34.26 4.21 -7.88
CA MET A 85 35.32 4.12 -6.86
C MET A 85 36.15 2.85 -7.04
N LYS A 86 37.38 2.87 -6.52
CA LYS A 86 38.26 1.70 -6.52
C LYS A 86 38.25 1.03 -5.16
N LEU A 87 38.05 -0.28 -5.16
CA LEU A 87 38.04 -1.12 -3.97
C LEU A 87 38.92 -2.36 -4.23
N PRO A 88 39.49 -2.97 -3.19
CA PRO A 88 40.11 -4.29 -3.32
C PRO A 88 39.12 -5.34 -3.84
N GLU A 89 39.63 -6.42 -4.41
CA GLU A 89 38.82 -7.60 -4.65
C GLU A 89 38.23 -8.14 -3.33
N GLY A 90 37.02 -8.68 -3.39
CA GLY A 90 36.29 -9.16 -2.22
C GLY A 90 34.79 -9.03 -2.34
N SER A 91 34.08 -9.49 -1.30
CA SER A 91 32.62 -9.41 -1.20
C SER A 91 32.21 -8.27 -0.27
N TYR A 92 31.25 -7.48 -0.72
CA TYR A 92 30.78 -6.27 -0.06
C TYR A 92 29.26 -6.26 0.09
N GLU A 93 28.78 -5.67 1.18
CA GLU A 93 27.38 -5.31 1.36
C GLU A 93 27.23 -3.79 1.18
N VAL A 94 26.34 -3.37 0.29
CA VAL A 94 26.12 -1.97 -0.06
C VAL A 94 24.73 -1.57 0.41
N TYR A 95 24.68 -0.52 1.22
CA TYR A 95 23.47 0.06 1.78
C TYR A 95 23.30 1.49 1.28
N ALA A 96 22.07 1.91 1.04
CA ALA A 96 21.77 3.27 0.66
C ALA A 96 20.54 3.80 1.40
N ILE A 97 20.59 5.07 1.81
CA ILE A 97 19.46 5.86 2.32
C ILE A 97 19.33 7.12 1.47
N ALA A 98 18.18 7.24 0.81
CA ALA A 98 17.82 8.35 -0.06
C ALA A 98 16.85 9.31 0.63
N GLY A 99 16.90 10.59 0.29
CA GLY A 99 16.02 11.63 0.86
C GLY A 99 16.37 12.05 2.28
N ALA A 100 17.41 11.47 2.88
CA ALA A 100 17.93 11.86 4.18
C ALA A 100 19.18 12.74 4.02
N ASP A 101 19.11 14.00 4.44
CA ASP A 101 20.25 14.90 4.49
C ASP A 101 20.78 15.08 5.93
N ALA A 102 22.02 15.54 6.03
CA ALA A 102 22.69 15.74 7.31
C ALA A 102 22.15 16.95 8.09
N GLU A 103 21.29 17.80 7.52
CA GLU A 103 20.60 18.87 8.25
C GLU A 103 19.47 18.27 9.09
N ASN A 104 18.66 17.41 8.48
CA ASN A 104 17.43 16.87 9.06
C ASN A 104 17.63 15.56 9.83
N TYR A 105 18.64 14.76 9.49
CA TYR A 105 18.85 13.42 10.07
C TYR A 105 20.22 13.27 10.74
N ASN A 106 20.28 12.36 11.71
CA ASN A 106 21.53 11.84 12.25
C ASN A 106 22.01 10.70 11.33
N LEU A 107 23.04 10.99 10.54
CA LEU A 107 23.64 10.04 9.60
C LEU A 107 25.01 9.58 10.12
N PRO A 108 25.35 8.29 9.97
CA PRO A 108 26.67 7.82 10.36
C PRO A 108 27.75 8.33 9.41
N THR A 109 28.96 8.46 9.94
CA THR A 109 30.19 8.60 9.14
C THR A 109 30.77 7.21 8.86
N LYS A 110 31.79 7.14 8.01
CA LYS A 110 32.52 5.89 7.77
C LYS A 110 32.98 5.22 9.06
N ASP A 111 33.47 5.99 10.03
CA ASP A 111 34.11 5.46 11.24
C ASP A 111 33.12 4.88 12.26
N ASN A 112 31.85 5.26 12.21
CA ASN A 112 30.84 4.82 13.18
C ASN A 112 29.63 4.11 12.56
N ALA A 113 29.59 3.96 11.23
CA ALA A 113 28.51 3.26 10.55
C ALA A 113 28.48 1.79 10.94
N THR A 114 27.30 1.34 11.33
CA THR A 114 26.94 -0.07 11.50
C THR A 114 25.79 -0.40 10.57
N LYS A 115 25.63 -1.68 10.20
CA LYS A 115 24.54 -2.11 9.30
C LYS A 115 23.14 -1.78 9.86
N GLU A 116 23.02 -1.71 11.18
CA GLU A 116 21.79 -1.39 11.92
C GLU A 116 21.85 0.02 12.54
N TYR A 117 22.66 0.93 11.99
CA TYR A 117 22.75 2.28 12.54
C TYR A 117 21.39 2.98 12.47
N LEU A 118 20.95 3.56 13.59
CA LEU A 118 19.67 4.25 13.71
C LEU A 118 19.67 5.58 12.96
N ILE A 119 18.96 5.66 11.84
CA ILE A 119 18.72 6.89 11.09
C ILE A 119 17.54 7.62 11.74
N SER A 120 17.86 8.51 12.66
CA SER A 120 16.89 9.27 13.45
C SER A 120 16.73 10.69 12.92
N LEU A 121 15.49 11.16 12.95
CA LEU A 121 15.15 12.56 12.66
C LEU A 121 15.62 13.44 13.82
N LYS A 122 16.17 14.62 13.51
CA LYS A 122 16.55 15.59 14.54
C LYS A 122 15.31 16.29 15.13
N ALA A 123 15.46 16.81 16.34
CA ALA A 123 14.40 17.55 17.01
C ALA A 123 13.85 18.68 16.12
N ASP A 124 12.53 18.87 16.15
CA ASP A 124 11.77 19.88 15.42
C ASP A 124 11.85 19.80 13.87
N LYS A 125 12.37 18.69 13.33
CA LYS A 125 12.36 18.40 11.89
C LYS A 125 11.18 17.50 11.53
N THR A 126 10.90 17.40 10.23
CA THR A 126 9.87 16.50 9.67
C THR A 126 10.49 15.54 8.67
N HIS A 127 9.87 14.38 8.46
CA HIS A 127 10.41 13.43 7.49
C HIS A 127 10.35 13.97 6.05
N GLY A 128 11.32 13.56 5.23
CA GLY A 128 11.30 13.70 3.77
C GLY A 128 10.85 12.41 3.07
N ASP A 129 10.98 12.37 1.74
CA ASP A 129 10.71 11.17 0.93
C ASP A 129 11.84 10.14 1.10
N LEU A 130 11.82 9.36 2.19
CA LEU A 130 12.87 8.40 2.50
C LEU A 130 12.75 7.12 1.66
N MET A 131 13.88 6.65 1.13
CA MET A 131 13.97 5.34 0.48
C MET A 131 15.26 4.62 0.88
N THR A 132 15.25 3.29 0.85
CA THR A 132 16.42 2.48 1.20
C THR A 132 16.70 1.40 0.16
N ALA A 133 17.96 1.02 0.02
CA ALA A 133 18.35 -0.16 -0.74
C ALA A 133 19.45 -0.94 0.00
N LYS A 134 19.42 -2.26 -0.17
CA LYS A 134 20.50 -3.16 0.23
C LYS A 134 20.83 -4.08 -0.94
N ASN A 135 22.12 -4.26 -1.24
CA ASN A 135 22.56 -5.27 -2.20
C ASN A 135 23.97 -5.77 -1.87
N ASN A 136 24.31 -6.97 -2.36
CA ASN A 136 25.62 -7.58 -2.19
C ASN A 136 26.36 -7.62 -3.53
N ILE A 137 27.67 -7.44 -3.51
CA ILE A 137 28.49 -7.55 -4.71
C ILE A 137 29.85 -8.17 -4.41
N THR A 138 30.35 -8.97 -5.34
CA THR A 138 31.72 -9.50 -5.32
C THR A 138 32.52 -8.85 -6.45
N LEU A 139 33.68 -8.30 -6.10
CA LEU A 139 34.62 -7.70 -7.03
C LEU A 139 35.81 -8.64 -7.23
N ALA A 140 36.17 -8.94 -8.47
CA ALA A 140 37.37 -9.71 -8.80
C ALA A 140 38.49 -8.79 -9.31
N TYR A 141 39.74 -9.20 -9.09
CA TYR A 141 40.94 -8.45 -9.47
C TYR A 141 40.87 -7.84 -10.88
N GLY A 142 41.06 -6.53 -10.97
CA GLY A 142 41.18 -5.82 -12.25
C GLY A 142 39.85 -5.54 -12.95
N GLU A 143 38.71 -5.95 -12.39
CA GLU A 143 37.41 -5.79 -13.02
C GLU A 143 36.77 -4.42 -12.75
N GLU A 144 35.92 -4.01 -13.69
CA GLU A 144 34.95 -2.93 -13.50
C GLU A 144 33.55 -3.53 -13.40
N ASN A 145 32.87 -3.30 -12.28
CA ASN A 145 31.55 -3.82 -12.00
C ASN A 145 30.55 -2.66 -11.80
N THR A 146 29.33 -2.83 -12.32
CA THR A 146 28.23 -1.87 -12.12
C THR A 146 27.15 -2.50 -11.25
N LEU A 147 26.93 -1.95 -10.06
CA LEU A 147 25.84 -2.32 -9.16
C LEU A 147 24.65 -1.38 -9.35
N THR A 148 23.47 -1.93 -9.57
CA THR A 148 22.21 -1.15 -9.56
C THR A 148 21.48 -1.39 -8.24
N LEU A 149 21.29 -0.33 -7.46
CA LEU A 149 20.50 -0.34 -6.24
C LEU A 149 19.04 -0.01 -6.57
N SER A 150 18.12 -0.88 -6.18
CA SER A 150 16.68 -0.64 -6.31
C SER A 150 16.17 -0.08 -4.99
N LEU A 151 15.81 1.21 -4.98
CA LEU A 151 15.42 1.96 -3.79
C LEU A 151 13.95 1.75 -3.49
N ASP A 152 13.67 1.18 -2.33
CA ASP A 152 12.33 0.96 -1.79
C ASP A 152 11.92 2.12 -0.89
N ARG A 153 10.74 2.69 -1.10
CA ARG A 153 10.26 3.84 -0.34
C ARG A 153 9.80 3.41 1.04
N LYS A 154 10.23 4.15 2.06
CA LYS A 154 10.00 3.84 3.47
C LYS A 154 9.03 4.79 4.17
N VAL A 155 8.40 5.68 3.43
CA VAL A 155 7.43 6.65 3.95
C VAL A 155 6.11 6.59 3.19
N MET A 156 5.07 7.06 3.86
CA MET A 156 3.77 7.46 3.32
C MET A 156 3.76 8.97 3.12
N LEU A 157 2.95 9.47 2.20
CA LEU A 157 2.71 10.90 2.01
C LEU A 157 1.29 11.25 2.43
N LEU A 158 1.12 11.93 3.55
CA LEU A 158 -0.16 12.56 3.89
C LEU A 158 -0.32 13.82 3.05
N GLU A 159 -1.15 13.74 2.01
CA GLU A 159 -1.31 14.76 0.98
C GLU A 159 -2.41 15.75 1.39
N ASN A 160 -3.59 15.25 1.72
CA ASN A 160 -4.70 16.07 2.18
C ASN A 160 -5.29 15.56 3.50
N VAL A 161 -5.64 16.48 4.39
CA VAL A 161 -6.46 16.28 5.57
C VAL A 161 -7.49 17.39 5.60
N SER A 162 -8.77 17.08 5.48
CA SER A 162 -9.85 18.09 5.42
C SER A 162 -11.01 17.71 6.34
N ILE A 163 -11.41 18.59 7.25
CA ILE A 163 -12.56 18.39 8.15
C ILE A 163 -13.58 19.50 7.87
N LYS A 164 -14.73 19.12 7.32
CA LYS A 164 -15.82 20.00 6.88
C LYS A 164 -16.89 20.19 7.95
N ASN A 165 -17.75 21.19 7.77
CA ASN A 165 -18.89 21.51 8.64
C ASN A 165 -18.53 21.71 10.12
N VAL A 166 -17.28 22.08 10.41
CA VAL A 166 -16.78 22.32 11.75
C VAL A 166 -17.52 23.52 12.37
N PRO A 167 -18.08 23.39 13.59
CA PRO A 167 -18.83 24.46 14.23
C PRO A 167 -18.02 25.74 14.43
N SER A 168 -18.70 26.88 14.36
CA SER A 168 -18.05 28.20 14.43
C SER A 168 -17.36 28.49 15.77
N ASN A 169 -17.77 27.84 16.86
CA ASN A 169 -17.16 27.94 18.19
C ASN A 169 -15.86 27.13 18.36
N VAL A 170 -15.46 26.35 17.35
CA VAL A 170 -14.18 25.63 17.34
C VAL A 170 -13.06 26.58 16.94
N THR A 171 -12.00 26.60 17.74
CA THR A 171 -10.84 27.49 17.64
C THR A 171 -9.57 26.79 17.16
N ALA A 172 -9.50 25.46 17.24
CA ALA A 172 -8.43 24.67 16.62
C ALA A 172 -8.90 23.26 16.28
N VAL A 173 -8.38 22.71 15.18
CA VAL A 173 -8.58 21.31 14.77
C VAL A 173 -7.23 20.67 14.53
N SER A 174 -7.04 19.44 15.02
CA SER A 174 -5.85 18.64 14.73
C SER A 174 -6.20 17.18 14.47
N VAL A 175 -5.34 16.50 13.71
CA VAL A 175 -5.44 15.07 13.41
C VAL A 175 -4.15 14.40 13.85
N THR A 176 -4.26 13.35 14.67
CA THR A 176 -3.14 12.58 15.18
C THR A 176 -3.20 11.16 14.63
N ILE A 177 -2.09 10.63 14.12
CA ILE A 177 -1.97 9.25 13.63
C ILE A 177 -0.97 8.51 14.52
N SER A 178 -1.34 7.33 15.02
CA SER A 178 -0.49 6.49 15.89
C SER A 178 -1.03 5.06 16.06
N PRO A 179 -0.21 4.02 16.29
CA PRO A 179 1.26 4.07 16.33
C PRO A 179 1.88 4.09 14.93
N LEU A 180 2.98 4.81 14.81
CA LEU A 180 3.88 4.82 13.66
C LEU A 180 5.24 4.29 14.09
N TYR A 181 6.03 3.77 13.15
CA TYR A 181 7.47 3.63 13.39
C TYR A 181 8.11 5.00 13.62
N GLU A 182 9.17 5.04 14.42
CA GLU A 182 9.84 6.30 14.80
C GLU A 182 11.08 6.55 13.94
N ASN A 183 11.76 5.48 13.50
CA ASN A 183 13.02 5.58 12.80
C ASN A 183 13.17 4.46 11.76
N ILE A 184 14.18 4.62 10.89
CA ILE A 184 14.66 3.59 9.98
C ILE A 184 16.11 3.25 10.36
N LEU A 185 16.48 1.99 10.26
CA LEU A 185 17.86 1.52 10.41
C LEU A 185 18.56 1.55 9.05
N LEU A 186 19.90 1.64 9.03
CA LEU A 186 20.67 1.70 7.78
C LEU A 186 20.42 0.48 6.85
N ASN A 187 20.03 -0.67 7.42
CA ASN A 187 19.66 -1.87 6.68
C ASN A 187 18.27 -1.80 5.99
N GLY A 188 17.49 -0.74 6.24
CA GLY A 188 16.15 -0.52 5.71
C GLY A 188 15.01 -1.03 6.60
N GLU A 189 15.32 -1.62 7.76
CA GLU A 189 14.30 -2.03 8.73
C GLU A 189 13.78 -0.84 9.53
N TYR A 190 12.53 -0.91 9.98
CA TYR A 190 11.96 0.10 10.87
C TYR A 190 12.31 -0.17 12.34
N SER A 191 12.28 0.89 13.16
CA SER A 191 12.45 0.77 14.61
C SER A 191 11.64 1.80 15.39
N GLY A 192 11.34 1.47 16.65
CA GLY A 192 10.42 2.22 17.51
C GLY A 192 8.96 1.86 17.21
N GLU A 193 8.12 1.82 18.25
CA GLU A 193 6.75 1.26 18.12
C GLU A 193 5.68 2.25 18.60
N ASN A 194 6.07 3.42 19.11
CA ASN A 194 5.17 4.37 19.76
C ASN A 194 5.11 5.72 19.05
N GLY A 195 5.59 5.79 17.80
CA GLY A 195 5.59 7.01 17.02
C GLY A 195 4.18 7.57 16.83
N SER A 196 4.09 8.89 16.79
CA SER A 196 2.83 9.58 16.51
C SER A 196 3.10 10.88 15.78
N GLN A 197 2.26 11.20 14.81
CA GLN A 197 2.28 12.50 14.16
C GLN A 197 0.97 13.23 14.41
N THR A 198 1.07 14.49 14.82
CA THR A 198 -0.08 15.41 14.90
C THR A 198 0.02 16.49 13.83
N ILE A 199 -1.00 16.57 12.98
CA ILE A 199 -1.17 17.60 11.96
C ILE A 199 -2.18 18.61 12.49
N ASN A 200 -1.76 19.87 12.60
CA ASN A 200 -2.67 20.97 12.88
C ASN A 200 -3.31 21.44 11.58
N LEU A 201 -4.61 21.63 11.60
CA LEU A 201 -5.36 22.11 10.45
C LEU A 201 -5.60 23.62 10.57
N THR A 202 -5.75 24.27 9.43
CA THR A 202 -6.03 25.69 9.29
C THR A 202 -7.46 25.89 8.81
N LYS A 203 -8.18 26.84 9.42
CA LYS A 203 -9.56 27.17 9.05
C LYS A 203 -9.56 27.79 7.64
N GLY A 204 -10.30 27.15 6.75
CA GLY A 204 -10.54 27.59 5.38
C GLY A 204 -11.42 28.85 5.30
N SER A 205 -11.47 29.40 4.09
CA SER A 205 -12.17 30.67 3.80
C SER A 205 -13.69 30.62 3.99
N ASP A 206 -14.29 29.44 3.89
CA ASP A 206 -15.73 29.21 4.15
C ASP A 206 -16.10 29.27 5.65
N GLY A 207 -15.09 29.33 6.53
CA GLY A 207 -15.24 29.40 7.98
C GLY A 207 -15.68 28.09 8.66
N THR A 208 -15.88 27.01 7.90
CA THR A 208 -16.43 25.73 8.37
C THR A 208 -15.60 24.50 7.96
N THR A 209 -14.68 24.66 7.00
CA THR A 209 -13.72 23.61 6.61
C THR A 209 -12.36 23.90 7.23
N TRP A 210 -11.65 22.86 7.67
CA TRP A 210 -10.30 22.94 8.22
C TRP A 210 -9.39 21.98 7.48
N GLU A 211 -8.24 22.45 6.97
CA GLU A 211 -7.38 21.64 6.10
C GLU A 211 -5.90 21.72 6.50
N ASN A 212 -5.07 20.75 6.09
CA ASN A 212 -3.63 20.87 6.24
C ASN A 212 -3.06 21.83 5.19
N ASP A 213 -2.10 22.65 5.60
CA ASP A 213 -1.44 23.59 4.67
C ASP A 213 -0.27 22.96 3.89
N VAL A 214 0.26 21.85 4.40
CA VAL A 214 1.46 21.20 3.86
C VAL A 214 1.32 19.69 3.86
N ASN A 215 1.84 19.06 2.81
CA ASN A 215 1.98 17.61 2.76
C ASN A 215 3.02 17.16 3.79
N THR A 216 2.79 16.00 4.41
CA THR A 216 3.67 15.48 5.47
C THR A 216 4.07 14.05 5.15
N TYR A 217 5.38 13.76 5.13
CA TYR A 217 5.84 12.38 5.08
C TYR A 217 5.78 11.74 6.46
N LEU A 218 5.30 10.50 6.50
CA LEU A 218 5.16 9.69 7.71
C LEU A 218 5.86 8.36 7.49
N LEU A 219 6.52 7.82 8.51
CA LEU A 219 6.86 6.40 8.48
C LEU A 219 5.58 5.57 8.57
N GLU A 220 5.65 4.33 8.12
CA GLU A 220 4.48 3.45 8.12
C GLU A 220 3.98 3.11 9.53
N ALA A 221 2.75 2.62 9.62
CA ALA A 221 2.15 2.26 10.89
C ALA A 221 2.82 1.03 11.51
N CYS A 222 3.06 1.09 12.81
CA CYS A 222 3.52 -0.05 13.58
C CYS A 222 2.29 -0.88 14.02
N GLY A 223 1.80 -1.72 13.11
CA GLY A 223 0.56 -2.49 13.32
C GLY A 223 -0.69 -1.65 13.05
N GLN A 224 -1.71 -1.81 13.87
CA GLN A 224 -3.01 -1.18 13.64
C GLN A 224 -3.02 0.28 14.09
N ALA A 225 -2.97 1.20 13.13
CA ALA A 225 -2.99 2.64 13.41
C ALA A 225 -4.37 3.16 13.82
N THR A 226 -4.37 4.17 14.67
CA THR A 226 -5.52 4.98 15.06
C THR A 226 -5.36 6.41 14.55
N ILE A 227 -6.41 6.95 13.93
CA ILE A 227 -6.55 8.35 13.53
C ILE A 227 -7.43 9.06 14.55
N LYS A 228 -6.89 10.05 15.25
CA LYS A 228 -7.60 10.85 16.26
C LYS A 228 -7.78 12.28 15.78
N VAL A 229 -9.02 12.73 15.61
CA VAL A 229 -9.37 14.12 15.33
C VAL A 229 -9.73 14.83 16.62
N SER A 230 -9.11 16.00 16.87
CA SER A 230 -9.34 16.81 18.08
C SER A 230 -9.83 18.19 17.71
N LEU A 231 -10.93 18.61 18.34
CA LEU A 231 -11.61 19.88 18.12
C LEU A 231 -11.61 20.65 19.42
N LYS A 232 -10.89 21.76 19.43
CA LYS A 232 -10.78 22.64 20.59
C LYS A 232 -11.80 23.76 20.51
N THR A 233 -12.53 23.98 21.59
CA THR A 233 -13.34 25.16 21.86
C THR A 233 -12.73 25.93 23.04
N ASP A 234 -13.29 27.08 23.38
CA ASP A 234 -12.85 27.84 24.57
C ASP A 234 -13.08 27.09 25.89
N ALA A 235 -14.02 26.15 25.91
CA ALA A 235 -14.41 25.40 27.11
C ALA A 235 -13.76 24.02 27.21
N VAL A 236 -13.67 23.29 26.09
CA VAL A 236 -13.26 21.88 26.06
C VAL A 236 -12.62 21.49 24.74
N THR A 237 -11.77 20.46 24.77
CA THR A 237 -11.33 19.71 23.59
C THR A 237 -12.16 18.44 23.47
N LYS A 238 -12.93 18.30 22.40
CA LYS A 238 -13.56 17.03 22.01
C LYS A 238 -12.62 16.26 21.11
N SER A 239 -12.48 14.96 21.31
CA SER A 239 -11.65 14.09 20.47
C SER A 239 -12.44 12.87 20.00
N TYR A 240 -12.19 12.49 18.76
CA TYR A 240 -12.80 11.36 18.06
C TYR A 240 -11.67 10.50 17.51
N SER A 241 -11.70 9.19 17.71
CA SER A 241 -10.60 8.28 17.34
C SER A 241 -11.11 7.11 16.54
N TYR A 242 -10.47 6.79 15.43
CA TYR A 242 -10.75 5.62 14.62
C TYR A 242 -9.55 4.71 14.47
N THR A 243 -9.77 3.43 14.72
CA THR A 243 -8.80 2.39 14.48
C THR A 243 -8.92 1.90 13.05
N CYS A 244 -7.86 2.05 12.25
CA CYS A 244 -7.81 1.64 10.86
C CYS A 244 -8.01 0.13 10.73
N SER A 245 -8.98 -0.28 9.91
CA SER A 245 -9.13 -1.68 9.51
C SER A 245 -7.98 -2.13 8.61
N ASP A 246 -7.40 -1.17 7.88
CA ASP A 246 -6.34 -1.37 6.92
C ASP A 246 -4.98 -0.95 7.45
N GLU A 247 -3.94 -1.68 7.05
CA GLU A 247 -2.56 -1.32 7.36
C GLU A 247 -2.15 -0.06 6.59
N LEU A 248 -1.68 0.96 7.32
CA LEU A 248 -1.07 2.15 6.72
C LEU A 248 0.40 1.82 6.41
N LYS A 249 0.69 1.45 5.16
CA LYS A 249 2.03 1.01 4.71
C LYS A 249 2.78 2.11 3.99
N ALA A 250 4.11 2.04 4.01
CA ALA A 250 4.95 2.90 3.20
C ALA A 250 4.64 2.75 1.70
N ASN A 251 5.07 3.74 0.92
CA ASN A 251 4.83 3.79 -0.52
C ASN A 251 3.36 3.98 -0.90
N TYR A 252 2.61 4.75 -0.10
CA TYR A 252 1.25 5.19 -0.42
C TYR A 252 1.07 6.69 -0.13
N LYS A 253 0.14 7.33 -0.84
CA LYS A 253 -0.37 8.64 -0.43
C LYS A 253 -1.67 8.48 0.34
N ILE A 254 -1.84 9.31 1.36
CA ILE A 254 -2.96 9.29 2.28
C ILE A 254 -3.68 10.62 2.16
N ASN A 255 -4.98 10.53 1.94
CA ASN A 255 -5.92 11.62 2.05
C ASN A 255 -6.89 11.29 3.19
N ILE A 256 -7.15 12.24 4.08
CA ILE A 256 -8.12 12.08 5.16
C ILE A 256 -9.16 13.17 4.95
N SER A 257 -10.42 12.80 4.86
CA SER A 257 -11.52 13.76 4.87
C SER A 257 -12.46 13.45 6.02
N GLY A 258 -13.18 14.45 6.49
CA GLY A 258 -14.16 14.30 7.55
C GLY A 258 -15.21 15.38 7.43
N THR A 259 -16.38 15.12 8.00
CA THR A 259 -17.49 16.07 8.08
C THR A 259 -18.05 16.00 9.48
N TYR A 260 -18.04 17.14 10.18
CA TYR A 260 -18.71 17.28 11.46
C TYR A 260 -20.23 17.32 11.25
N ASN A 261 -20.97 16.64 12.13
CA ASN A 261 -22.41 16.57 12.15
C ASN A 261 -22.92 16.71 13.60
N GLU A 262 -24.26 16.76 13.78
CA GLU A 262 -24.86 16.95 15.11
C GLU A 262 -24.48 15.84 16.13
N ASN A 263 -24.05 14.67 15.65
CA ASN A 263 -23.69 13.51 16.47
C ASN A 263 -22.17 13.28 16.59
N GLY A 264 -21.32 14.15 16.04
CA GLY A 264 -19.85 13.96 16.06
C GLY A 264 -19.18 14.27 14.72
N ILE A 265 -18.18 13.47 14.35
CA ILE A 265 -17.51 13.58 13.04
C ILE A 265 -17.62 12.27 12.30
N THR A 266 -18.16 12.32 11.08
CA THR A 266 -18.01 11.26 10.09
C THR A 266 -16.67 11.45 9.38
N LEU A 267 -15.80 10.44 9.36
CA LEU A 267 -14.47 10.54 8.78
C LEU A 267 -14.32 9.58 7.61
N ASN A 268 -14.07 10.12 6.43
CA ASN A 268 -13.79 9.35 5.23
C ASN A 268 -12.31 9.54 4.87
N GLY A 269 -11.49 8.54 5.15
CA GLY A 269 -10.12 8.45 4.64
C GLY A 269 -10.08 7.84 3.25
N THR A 270 -9.16 8.29 2.42
CA THR A 270 -8.81 7.68 1.14
C THR A 270 -7.29 7.53 1.14
N ILE A 271 -6.77 6.31 1.27
CA ILE A 271 -5.38 6.05 0.87
C ILE A 271 -5.36 6.00 -0.64
N THR A 272 -5.23 7.17 -1.27
CA THR A 272 -5.13 7.25 -2.71
C THR A 272 -3.68 6.96 -3.11
N GLY A 273 -3.34 5.72 -3.42
CA GLY A 273 -2.10 5.46 -4.16
C GLY A 273 -2.29 5.87 -5.62
N ALA A 274 -2.41 7.17 -5.85
CA ALA A 274 -2.46 7.71 -7.19
C ALA A 274 -1.13 7.49 -7.94
N THR A 275 0.00 7.33 -7.24
CA THR A 275 1.26 6.92 -7.87
C THR A 275 2.25 6.14 -7.00
N TRP A 276 1.78 5.31 -6.05
CA TRP A 276 2.58 4.19 -5.53
C TRP A 276 1.65 3.06 -5.03
N ASN A 277 1.86 1.86 -5.59
CA ASN A 277 1.13 0.57 -5.48
C ASN A 277 -0.43 0.50 -5.47
N GLY A 278 -1.15 1.61 -5.64
CA GLY A 278 -2.60 1.63 -5.94
C GLY A 278 -3.51 2.18 -4.81
N THR A 279 -4.81 2.27 -5.08
CA THR A 279 -5.79 2.99 -4.24
C THR A 279 -6.52 2.08 -3.24
N LYS A 280 -6.62 2.52 -1.98
CA LYS A 280 -7.41 1.90 -0.90
C LYS A 280 -8.24 2.95 -0.16
N ASN A 281 -9.55 2.87 -0.21
CA ASN A 281 -10.44 3.81 0.49
C ASN A 281 -10.68 3.32 1.92
N ILE A 282 -10.45 4.16 2.93
CA ILE A 282 -10.70 3.85 4.35
C ILE A 282 -11.88 4.70 4.84
N ASN A 283 -13.09 4.18 4.70
CA ASN A 283 -14.30 4.85 5.18
C ASN A 283 -14.64 4.41 6.61
N PHE A 284 -14.96 5.35 7.50
CA PHE A 284 -15.35 5.00 8.88
C PHE A 284 -16.30 6.00 9.54
N ASN A 285 -17.18 5.50 10.41
CA ASN A 285 -18.23 6.31 11.04
C ASN A 285 -18.21 6.20 12.58
N PHE A 286 -18.50 7.32 13.24
CA PHE A 286 -18.48 7.47 14.70
C PHE A 286 -19.56 8.45 15.15
N ASP A 287 -20.17 8.18 16.30
CA ASP A 287 -21.00 9.13 17.05
C ASP A 287 -20.43 9.41 18.45
N GLU A 288 -21.14 10.17 19.30
CA GLU A 288 -20.72 10.48 20.67
C GLU A 288 -20.55 9.23 21.57
N SER A 289 -20.88 8.02 21.10
CA SER A 289 -20.69 6.74 21.81
C SER A 289 -19.40 5.99 21.46
N GLY A 290 -18.64 6.42 20.44
CA GLY A 290 -17.37 5.80 20.03
C GLY A 290 -17.43 5.10 18.66
N SER A 291 -16.43 4.24 18.36
CA SER A 291 -16.39 3.47 17.10
C SER A 291 -17.53 2.48 17.08
N THR A 292 -18.49 2.69 16.20
CA THR A 292 -19.26 1.57 15.69
C THR A 292 -18.57 1.12 14.42
N THR A 293 -17.70 0.10 14.52
CA THR A 293 -17.80 -0.95 13.50
C THR A 293 -19.24 -1.42 13.62
N ASP A 294 -20.03 -1.36 12.54
CA ASP A 294 -21.37 -1.95 12.50
C ASP A 294 -21.26 -3.44 12.84
N VAL A 295 -21.30 -3.74 14.14
CA VAL A 295 -21.76 -4.99 14.68
C VAL A 295 -23.10 -4.62 15.28
N SER A 296 -24.13 -4.77 14.46
CA SER A 296 -25.52 -4.65 14.89
C SER A 296 -25.78 -5.70 15.98
N THR A 297 -25.65 -5.32 17.25
CA THR A 297 -26.21 -6.10 18.35
C THR A 297 -27.60 -5.57 18.67
N ASP A 298 -28.62 -6.25 18.16
CA ASP A 298 -29.92 -6.35 18.81
C ASP A 298 -30.33 -7.83 18.80
N THR A 299 -30.00 -8.52 19.90
CA THR A 299 -30.72 -9.73 20.32
C THR A 299 -31.87 -9.25 21.22
N ASP A 300 -33.12 -9.52 20.86
CA ASP A 300 -33.79 -10.72 21.35
C ASP A 300 -34.95 -11.15 20.43
N LYS A 301 -34.77 -12.18 19.60
CA LYS A 301 -35.13 -13.59 19.88
C LYS A 301 -35.49 -14.40 18.62
N ASP A 302 -34.82 -15.56 18.57
CA ASP A 302 -35.17 -16.82 17.93
C ASP A 302 -35.10 -16.92 16.39
N GLY A 303 -33.99 -17.52 15.91
CA GLY A 303 -34.04 -18.48 14.80
C GLY A 303 -33.12 -18.21 13.61
N GLU A 304 -31.89 -18.73 13.71
CA GLU A 304 -31.05 -19.28 12.62
C GLU A 304 -30.45 -18.37 11.53
N GLU A 305 -29.10 -18.46 11.48
CA GLU A 305 -28.16 -18.35 10.37
C GLU A 305 -27.89 -16.95 9.77
N GLY A 306 -26.66 -16.49 10.03
CA GLY A 306 -26.12 -15.22 9.54
C GLY A 306 -25.60 -15.29 8.12
N GLN A 307 -25.40 -14.11 7.54
CA GLN A 307 -24.63 -13.93 6.33
C GLN A 307 -24.03 -12.50 6.34
N ASP A 308 -22.69 -12.45 6.31
CA ASP A 308 -21.88 -11.23 6.39
C ASP A 308 -21.75 -10.62 4.98
N ASP A 309 -22.20 -9.37 4.83
CA ASP A 309 -22.17 -8.64 3.57
C ASP A 309 -20.74 -8.16 3.25
N LYS A 310 -20.11 -8.75 2.22
CA LYS A 310 -18.77 -8.41 1.72
C LYS A 310 -18.80 -8.20 0.21
N GLY A 311 -18.25 -7.05 -0.20
CA GLY A 311 -17.65 -6.88 -1.53
C GLY A 311 -18.35 -5.88 -2.45
N GLU A 312 -18.60 -4.64 -2.00
CA GLU A 312 -19.03 -3.56 -2.90
C GLU A 312 -17.95 -2.49 -3.03
N THR A 313 -17.38 -2.39 -4.23
CA THR A 313 -16.58 -1.26 -4.70
C THR A 313 -17.52 -0.10 -5.04
N ASP A 314 -17.99 0.61 -4.01
CA ASP A 314 -18.92 1.73 -4.18
C ASP A 314 -18.21 2.97 -4.73
N GLU A 315 -18.40 3.23 -6.02
CA GLU A 315 -18.15 4.55 -6.61
C GLU A 315 -19.26 5.51 -6.17
N THR A 316 -18.93 6.70 -5.64
CA THR A 316 -19.96 7.70 -5.29
C THR A 316 -20.00 8.83 -6.31
N ILE A 317 -21.18 9.10 -6.88
CA ILE A 317 -21.38 10.15 -7.89
C ILE A 317 -22.57 11.06 -7.56
N THR A 318 -22.49 12.31 -7.99
CA THR A 318 -23.53 13.33 -7.76
C THR A 318 -24.53 13.37 -8.91
N GLY A 319 -25.83 13.37 -8.59
CA GLY A 319 -26.92 13.46 -9.55
C GLY A 319 -27.97 12.35 -9.41
N ASN A 320 -28.97 12.39 -10.28
CA ASN A 320 -30.10 11.46 -10.22
C ASN A 320 -29.66 10.04 -10.59
N ALA A 321 -29.97 9.08 -9.73
CA ALA A 321 -29.73 7.67 -9.99
C ALA A 321 -30.52 7.19 -11.22
N PRO A 322 -29.89 6.44 -12.14
CA PRO A 322 -30.57 5.84 -13.27
C PRO A 322 -31.51 4.73 -12.77
N GLN A 323 -32.65 4.56 -13.44
CA GLN A 323 -33.66 3.60 -13.03
C GLN A 323 -33.26 2.16 -13.40
N ALA A 324 -33.60 1.18 -12.56
CA ALA A 324 -33.49 -0.23 -12.88
C ALA A 324 -34.18 -0.56 -14.22
N GLY A 325 -33.52 -1.37 -15.06
CA GLY A 325 -33.98 -1.70 -16.40
C GLY A 325 -33.50 -0.76 -17.51
N THR A 326 -32.75 0.31 -17.18
CA THR A 326 -32.21 1.26 -18.17
C THR A 326 -30.72 1.02 -18.46
N LEU A 327 -30.14 1.84 -19.36
CA LEU A 327 -28.69 1.87 -19.57
C LEU A 327 -28.09 3.08 -18.86
N TYR A 328 -26.95 2.85 -18.20
CA TYR A 328 -26.11 3.90 -17.65
C TYR A 328 -24.66 3.65 -18.07
N LYS A 329 -24.06 4.63 -18.78
CA LYS A 329 -22.68 4.57 -19.28
C LYS A 329 -22.31 3.24 -19.99
N GLY A 330 -23.26 2.67 -20.74
CA GLY A 330 -23.06 1.40 -21.49
C GLY A 330 -23.33 0.12 -20.69
N CYS A 331 -23.58 0.21 -19.38
CA CYS A 331 -23.98 -0.89 -18.52
C CYS A 331 -25.51 -0.95 -18.34
N TYR A 332 -26.03 -2.14 -18.06
CA TYR A 332 -27.43 -2.34 -17.69
C TYR A 332 -27.62 -2.07 -16.20
N VAL A 333 -28.61 -1.25 -15.84
CA VAL A 333 -28.95 -0.99 -14.45
C VAL A 333 -29.74 -2.17 -13.91
N LEU A 334 -29.08 -3.03 -13.14
CA LEU A 334 -29.66 -4.26 -12.62
C LEU A 334 -30.65 -3.98 -11.48
N LYS A 335 -30.23 -3.17 -10.50
CA LYS A 335 -30.99 -2.89 -9.29
C LYS A 335 -30.67 -1.48 -8.80
N THR A 336 -31.67 -0.83 -8.19
CA THR A 336 -31.56 0.49 -7.59
C THR A 336 -32.18 0.45 -6.19
N GLU A 337 -31.46 0.88 -5.17
CA GLU A 337 -31.85 0.76 -3.76
C GLU A 337 -31.59 2.06 -3.03
N GLN A 338 -32.53 2.52 -2.21
CA GLN A 338 -32.29 3.69 -1.37
C GLN A 338 -31.41 3.30 -0.18
N ILE A 339 -30.32 4.03 0.01
CA ILE A 339 -29.38 3.85 1.12
C ILE A 339 -29.12 5.20 1.79
N GLY A 340 -29.72 5.40 2.98
CA GLY A 340 -29.65 6.69 3.67
C GLY A 340 -30.25 7.82 2.81
N SER A 341 -29.43 8.82 2.47
CA SER A 341 -29.78 9.95 1.59
C SER A 341 -29.35 9.75 0.12
N GLY A 342 -28.82 8.59 -0.22
CA GLY A 342 -28.36 8.25 -1.57
C GLY A 342 -29.10 7.05 -2.16
N THR A 343 -28.80 6.74 -3.42
CA THR A 343 -29.32 5.58 -4.13
C THR A 343 -28.18 4.70 -4.60
N LYS A 344 -28.10 3.47 -4.08
CA LYS A 344 -27.19 2.42 -4.54
C LYS A 344 -27.68 1.84 -5.85
N VAL A 345 -26.79 1.69 -6.82
CA VAL A 345 -27.11 1.25 -8.18
C VAL A 345 -26.15 0.16 -8.58
N THR A 346 -26.65 -1.07 -8.71
CA THR A 346 -25.88 -2.20 -9.24
C THR A 346 -25.97 -2.19 -10.77
N LEU A 347 -24.82 -2.14 -11.43
CA LEU A 347 -24.67 -2.18 -12.87
C LEU A 347 -24.11 -3.53 -13.31
N MET A 348 -24.61 -4.04 -14.44
CA MET A 348 -24.14 -5.27 -15.08
C MET A 348 -23.66 -4.97 -16.50
N SER A 349 -22.53 -5.54 -16.89
CA SER A 349 -21.99 -5.40 -18.24
C SER A 349 -22.97 -5.93 -19.29
N THR A 350 -23.17 -5.17 -20.37
CA THR A 350 -24.07 -5.59 -21.46
C THR A 350 -23.43 -6.65 -22.36
N THR A 351 -22.11 -6.74 -22.36
CA THR A 351 -21.31 -7.81 -22.98
C THR A 351 -20.92 -8.89 -21.97
N SER A 352 -20.54 -10.06 -22.47
CA SER A 352 -20.03 -11.17 -21.68
C SER A 352 -18.99 -11.94 -22.48
N GLU A 353 -18.09 -12.61 -21.77
CA GLU A 353 -17.04 -13.45 -22.35
C GLU A 353 -17.32 -14.93 -22.06
N LYS A 354 -16.93 -15.80 -23.00
CA LYS A 354 -17.12 -17.26 -22.89
C LYS A 354 -15.83 -17.99 -23.21
N GLY A 355 -15.61 -19.13 -22.55
CA GLY A 355 -14.45 -19.96 -22.87
C GLY A 355 -13.13 -19.30 -22.51
N LEU A 356 -13.07 -18.67 -21.32
CA LEU A 356 -11.83 -18.08 -20.80
C LEU A 356 -10.67 -19.06 -20.86
N VAL A 357 -9.53 -18.56 -21.37
CA VAL A 357 -8.29 -19.32 -21.49
C VAL A 357 -7.37 -18.94 -20.33
N TYR A 358 -6.83 -19.94 -19.64
CA TYR A 358 -5.85 -19.77 -18.57
C TYR A 358 -4.93 -20.99 -18.56
N ILE A 359 -3.67 -20.76 -18.16
CA ILE A 359 -2.57 -21.72 -18.33
C ILE A 359 -2.70 -22.85 -17.30
N ASP A 360 -2.84 -22.49 -16.03
CA ASP A 360 -2.97 -23.42 -14.92
C ASP A 360 -4.39 -23.37 -14.34
N ASN A 361 -4.91 -24.52 -13.90
CA ASN A 361 -6.24 -24.59 -13.30
C ASN A 361 -6.20 -24.24 -11.80
N ASP A 362 -5.61 -23.10 -11.48
CA ASP A 362 -5.50 -22.54 -10.13
C ASP A 362 -6.15 -21.14 -10.03
N GLN A 363 -6.39 -20.69 -8.79
CA GLN A 363 -7.09 -19.43 -8.53
C GLN A 363 -6.36 -18.21 -9.09
N SER A 364 -5.02 -18.20 -9.07
CA SER A 364 -4.21 -17.07 -9.53
C SER A 364 -4.29 -16.91 -11.05
N SER A 365 -4.16 -18.01 -11.79
CA SER A 365 -4.25 -18.03 -13.25
C SER A 365 -5.66 -17.71 -13.74
N ILE A 366 -6.69 -18.22 -13.04
CA ILE A 366 -8.08 -17.89 -13.34
C ILE A 366 -8.35 -16.40 -13.07
N LYS A 367 -7.86 -15.87 -11.94
CA LYS A 367 -8.02 -14.46 -11.59
C LYS A 367 -7.37 -13.56 -12.64
N GLN A 368 -6.14 -13.86 -13.07
CA GLN A 368 -5.47 -13.08 -14.10
C GLN A 368 -6.28 -13.04 -15.41
N ALA A 369 -6.76 -14.19 -15.89
CA ALA A 369 -7.56 -14.25 -17.10
C ALA A 369 -8.91 -13.51 -16.98
N ILE A 370 -9.50 -13.49 -15.78
CA ILE A 370 -10.71 -12.72 -15.48
C ILE A 370 -10.41 -11.22 -15.47
N ASP A 371 -9.37 -10.78 -14.76
CA ASP A 371 -8.98 -9.37 -14.66
C ASP A 371 -8.67 -8.79 -16.05
N ASP A 372 -7.95 -9.53 -16.90
CA ASP A 372 -7.65 -9.14 -18.28
C ASP A 372 -8.94 -8.93 -19.09
N LYS A 373 -9.92 -9.84 -18.95
CA LYS A 373 -11.19 -9.75 -19.67
C LYS A 373 -12.19 -8.77 -19.10
N ILE A 374 -12.17 -8.54 -17.80
CA ILE A 374 -12.90 -7.43 -17.19
C ILE A 374 -12.34 -6.10 -17.71
N SER A 375 -11.03 -5.97 -17.88
CA SER A 375 -10.42 -4.77 -18.48
C SER A 375 -10.88 -4.55 -19.93
N ASP A 376 -10.96 -5.62 -20.74
CA ASP A 376 -11.53 -5.55 -22.10
C ASP A 376 -13.02 -5.11 -22.08
N ILE A 377 -13.80 -5.61 -21.13
CA ILE A 377 -15.21 -5.22 -20.95
C ILE A 377 -15.33 -3.74 -20.52
N ALA A 378 -14.46 -3.28 -19.62
CA ALA A 378 -14.42 -1.91 -19.12
C ALA A 378 -14.19 -0.91 -20.25
N ALA A 379 -13.34 -1.23 -21.22
CA ALA A 379 -13.10 -0.41 -22.41
C ALA A 379 -14.37 -0.17 -23.28
N GLY A 380 -15.40 -1.01 -23.13
CA GLY A 380 -16.71 -0.86 -23.77
C GLY A 380 -17.71 0.01 -23.00
N THR A 381 -17.33 0.53 -21.83
CA THR A 381 -18.17 1.39 -20.98
C THR A 381 -17.77 2.86 -21.13
N ASP A 382 -18.67 3.77 -20.80
CA ASP A 382 -18.41 5.22 -20.83
C ASP A 382 -17.77 5.69 -19.51
N GLY A 383 -16.54 5.23 -19.29
CA GLY A 383 -15.75 5.57 -18.10
C GLY A 383 -16.38 5.07 -16.81
N ILE A 384 -16.79 3.79 -16.79
CA ILE A 384 -17.11 3.06 -15.56
C ILE A 384 -15.85 2.35 -15.10
N GLU A 385 -15.41 2.65 -13.88
CA GLU A 385 -14.29 1.97 -13.24
C GLU A 385 -14.80 0.95 -12.22
N GLY A 386 -13.92 0.12 -11.66
CA GLY A 386 -14.29 -0.80 -10.58
C GLY A 386 -15.17 -1.99 -10.98
N LEU A 387 -15.19 -2.37 -12.26
CA LEU A 387 -15.85 -3.61 -12.68
C LEU A 387 -15.20 -4.82 -11.99
N ARG A 388 -16.04 -5.72 -11.49
CA ARG A 388 -15.67 -6.91 -10.73
C ARG A 388 -16.50 -8.11 -11.15
N LEU A 389 -16.13 -9.29 -10.62
CA LEU A 389 -17.05 -10.43 -10.59
C LEU A 389 -18.27 -10.12 -9.73
N PRO A 390 -19.44 -10.69 -10.06
CA PRO A 390 -20.61 -10.58 -9.21
C PRO A 390 -20.42 -11.36 -7.89
N THR A 391 -21.24 -11.03 -6.90
CA THR A 391 -21.49 -11.87 -5.73
C THR A 391 -22.51 -12.96 -6.09
N LEU A 392 -22.61 -13.98 -5.23
CA LEU A 392 -23.64 -15.02 -5.39
C LEU A 392 -25.06 -14.44 -5.29
N GLU A 393 -25.28 -13.46 -4.42
CA GLU A 393 -26.58 -12.82 -4.23
C GLU A 393 -27.03 -12.04 -5.47
N GLU A 394 -26.12 -11.32 -6.12
CA GLU A 394 -26.41 -10.62 -7.37
C GLU A 394 -26.84 -11.59 -8.48
N LEU A 395 -26.21 -12.77 -8.56
CA LEU A 395 -26.58 -13.81 -9.51
C LEU A 395 -27.92 -14.48 -9.17
N LYS A 396 -28.21 -14.69 -7.88
CA LYS A 396 -29.52 -15.19 -7.42
C LYS A 396 -30.63 -14.18 -7.72
N TYR A 397 -30.38 -12.89 -7.49
CA TYR A 397 -31.30 -11.83 -7.86
C TYR A 397 -31.61 -11.85 -9.36
N ILE A 398 -30.59 -12.02 -10.22
CA ILE A 398 -30.82 -12.16 -11.67
C ILE A 398 -31.67 -13.38 -11.99
N LYS A 399 -31.36 -14.54 -11.39
CA LYS A 399 -32.14 -15.77 -11.61
C LYS A 399 -33.62 -15.56 -11.27
N ASP A 400 -33.91 -14.95 -10.13
CA ASP A 400 -35.27 -14.76 -9.65
C ASP A 400 -36.04 -13.69 -10.45
N ASN A 401 -35.33 -12.83 -11.17
CA ASN A 401 -35.90 -11.76 -11.99
C ASN A 401 -35.57 -11.90 -13.50
N VAL A 402 -35.16 -13.09 -13.95
CA VAL A 402 -34.52 -13.27 -15.26
C VAL A 402 -35.42 -12.89 -16.43
N ASP A 403 -36.72 -13.17 -16.34
CA ASP A 403 -37.67 -12.88 -17.42
C ASP A 403 -37.77 -11.37 -17.63
N ALA A 404 -37.98 -10.60 -16.56
CA ALA A 404 -38.05 -9.14 -16.62
C ALA A 404 -36.72 -8.52 -17.07
N ILE A 405 -35.58 -9.04 -16.59
CA ILE A 405 -34.25 -8.59 -17.00
C ILE A 405 -34.02 -8.85 -18.49
N ASN A 406 -34.38 -10.04 -18.99
CA ASN A 406 -34.18 -10.40 -20.39
C ASN A 406 -35.12 -9.62 -21.32
N ASP A 407 -36.36 -9.37 -20.91
CA ASP A 407 -37.28 -8.49 -21.65
C ASP A 407 -36.70 -7.08 -21.78
N ASN A 408 -36.12 -6.53 -20.70
CA ASN A 408 -35.45 -5.23 -20.75
C ASN A 408 -34.21 -5.26 -21.65
N LEU A 409 -33.35 -6.29 -21.53
CA LEU A 409 -32.16 -6.43 -22.37
C LEU A 409 -32.53 -6.53 -23.86
N ASP A 410 -33.57 -7.28 -24.22
CA ASP A 410 -34.07 -7.37 -25.59
C ASP A 410 -34.57 -6.01 -26.11
N ASN A 411 -35.35 -5.28 -25.30
CA ASN A 411 -35.83 -3.94 -25.64
C ASN A 411 -34.68 -2.94 -25.85
N LEU A 412 -33.57 -3.13 -25.12
CA LEU A 412 -32.34 -2.35 -25.26
C LEU A 412 -31.40 -2.85 -26.37
N GLY A 413 -31.77 -3.92 -27.09
CA GLY A 413 -30.95 -4.55 -28.14
C GLY A 413 -29.66 -5.17 -27.60
N LYS A 414 -29.67 -5.69 -26.38
CA LYS A 414 -28.52 -6.28 -25.68
C LYS A 414 -28.67 -7.80 -25.54
N SER A 415 -27.54 -8.48 -25.33
CA SER A 415 -27.50 -9.92 -25.14
C SER A 415 -28.18 -10.33 -23.84
N ARG A 416 -29.15 -11.25 -23.95
CA ARG A 416 -29.83 -11.89 -22.81
C ARG A 416 -28.86 -12.52 -21.83
N PHE A 417 -29.25 -12.52 -20.56
CA PHE A 417 -28.70 -13.42 -19.56
C PHE A 417 -29.20 -14.85 -19.83
N LEU A 418 -28.26 -15.78 -20.04
CA LEU A 418 -28.56 -17.13 -20.48
C LEU A 418 -28.85 -18.03 -19.27
N ILE A 419 -30.11 -18.48 -19.17
CA ILE A 419 -30.55 -19.55 -18.29
C ILE A 419 -31.28 -20.55 -19.18
N GLY A 420 -30.78 -21.79 -19.28
CA GLY A 420 -31.25 -22.74 -20.28
C GLY A 420 -31.41 -24.15 -19.73
N SER A 421 -32.44 -24.85 -20.20
CA SER A 421 -32.67 -26.29 -19.98
C SER A 421 -31.91 -27.18 -20.98
N GLY A 422 -31.40 -26.60 -22.07
CA GLY A 422 -30.62 -27.32 -23.09
C GLY A 422 -29.12 -27.29 -22.81
N THR A 423 -28.49 -26.12 -23.00
CA THR A 423 -27.11 -25.88 -22.55
C THR A 423 -27.16 -25.25 -21.16
N LEU A 424 -26.52 -25.91 -20.20
CA LEU A 424 -26.41 -25.43 -18.83
C LEU A 424 -25.30 -24.39 -18.76
N TYR A 425 -25.69 -23.15 -18.51
CA TYR A 425 -24.76 -22.03 -18.36
C TYR A 425 -24.49 -21.79 -16.88
N SER A 426 -23.21 -21.61 -16.57
CA SER A 426 -22.74 -21.14 -15.27
C SER A 426 -22.09 -19.76 -15.42
N TYR A 427 -22.01 -19.01 -14.33
CA TYR A 427 -21.41 -17.68 -14.29
C TYR A 427 -20.30 -17.64 -13.25
N TYR A 428 -19.16 -17.05 -13.59
CA TYR A 428 -18.10 -16.79 -12.61
C TYR A 428 -18.61 -15.82 -11.55
N PHE A 429 -18.27 -16.07 -10.30
CA PHE A 429 -18.54 -15.17 -9.18
C PHE A 429 -17.39 -15.26 -8.17
N LEU A 430 -17.25 -14.20 -7.37
CA LEU A 430 -16.34 -14.19 -6.23
C LEU A 430 -17.14 -14.59 -5.00
N ASP A 431 -16.73 -15.67 -4.34
CA ASP A 431 -17.38 -16.14 -3.12
C ASP A 431 -16.86 -15.39 -1.88
N GLU A 432 -17.58 -15.48 -0.76
CA GLU A 432 -17.25 -14.78 0.49
C GLU A 432 -15.86 -15.15 1.06
N ASP A 433 -15.38 -16.36 0.74
CA ASP A 433 -14.05 -16.86 1.08
C ASP A 433 -12.92 -16.30 0.20
N GLY A 434 -13.25 -15.43 -0.77
CA GLY A 434 -12.32 -14.83 -1.71
C GLY A 434 -11.93 -15.73 -2.87
N THR A 435 -12.55 -16.91 -3.02
CA THR A 435 -12.27 -17.82 -4.12
C THR A 435 -13.25 -17.64 -5.27
N ILE A 436 -12.76 -17.82 -6.49
CA ILE A 436 -13.53 -17.75 -7.72
C ILE A 436 -14.21 -19.10 -7.92
N LYS A 437 -15.54 -19.06 -8.01
CA LYS A 437 -16.41 -20.22 -8.24
C LYS A 437 -17.31 -19.95 -9.44
N SER A 438 -18.11 -20.95 -9.83
CA SER A 438 -19.15 -20.77 -10.83
C SER A 438 -20.52 -21.17 -10.31
N TYR A 439 -21.53 -20.39 -10.64
CA TYR A 439 -22.92 -20.61 -10.26
C TYR A 439 -23.77 -20.93 -11.48
N CYS A 440 -24.54 -22.02 -11.42
CA CYS A 440 -25.47 -22.48 -12.45
C CYS A 440 -26.91 -22.20 -11.99
N PRO A 441 -27.56 -21.15 -12.51
CA PRO A 441 -28.92 -20.79 -12.11
C PRO A 441 -29.96 -21.89 -12.34
N TYR A 442 -29.75 -22.74 -13.35
CA TYR A 442 -30.67 -23.85 -13.66
C TYR A 442 -30.73 -24.92 -12.58
N TRP A 443 -29.61 -25.16 -11.88
CA TRP A 443 -29.55 -26.14 -10.79
C TRP A 443 -29.91 -25.57 -9.43
N ASP A 444 -30.09 -24.25 -9.32
CA ASP A 444 -30.51 -23.61 -8.08
C ASP A 444 -32.03 -23.71 -7.90
N LYS A 445 -32.47 -24.91 -7.55
CA LYS A 445 -33.87 -25.24 -7.30
C LYS A 445 -33.98 -26.19 -6.11
N PRO A 446 -35.05 -26.10 -5.31
CA PRO A 446 -35.17 -26.83 -4.05
C PRO A 446 -35.05 -28.36 -4.17
N ASP A 447 -35.34 -28.93 -5.33
CA ASP A 447 -35.36 -30.36 -5.61
C ASP A 447 -34.12 -30.87 -6.37
N SER A 448 -33.11 -30.01 -6.60
CA SER A 448 -31.91 -30.41 -7.33
C SER A 448 -31.01 -31.30 -6.48
N THR A 449 -30.62 -32.45 -7.01
CA THR A 449 -29.54 -33.29 -6.44
C THR A 449 -28.16 -32.88 -6.93
N THR A 450 -28.09 -31.91 -7.84
CA THR A 450 -26.83 -31.39 -8.42
C THR A 450 -26.55 -30.02 -7.83
N SER A 451 -25.33 -29.82 -7.31
CA SER A 451 -24.89 -28.53 -6.78
C SER A 451 -24.96 -27.45 -7.85
N CYS A 452 -25.59 -26.31 -7.52
CA CYS A 452 -25.59 -25.12 -8.37
C CYS A 452 -24.24 -24.39 -8.35
N ILE A 453 -23.38 -24.65 -7.37
CA ILE A 453 -22.04 -24.06 -7.25
C ILE A 453 -20.98 -25.10 -7.61
N SER A 454 -19.99 -24.70 -8.41
CA SER A 454 -18.84 -25.54 -8.78
C SER A 454 -17.52 -24.80 -8.62
N THR A 455 -16.56 -25.48 -8.00
CA THR A 455 -15.14 -25.08 -7.92
C THR A 455 -14.32 -25.65 -9.09
N ASN A 456 -14.90 -26.54 -9.90
CA ASN A 456 -14.23 -27.13 -11.07
C ASN A 456 -14.44 -26.24 -12.30
N LEU A 457 -13.72 -25.13 -12.29
CA LEU A 457 -13.60 -24.23 -13.43
C LEU A 457 -12.69 -24.93 -14.44
N LYS A 458 -13.11 -25.02 -15.71
CA LYS A 458 -12.28 -25.60 -16.78
C LYS A 458 -12.02 -24.53 -17.82
N SER A 459 -10.77 -24.42 -18.24
CA SER A 459 -10.36 -23.50 -19.30
C SER A 459 -11.08 -23.84 -20.61
N GLU A 460 -11.27 -22.84 -21.47
CA GLU A 460 -11.94 -22.95 -22.78
C GLU A 460 -13.41 -23.42 -22.72
N ARG A 461 -14.00 -23.52 -21.53
CA ARG A 461 -15.37 -24.01 -21.37
C ARG A 461 -16.39 -22.91 -21.67
N ASN A 462 -16.96 -22.96 -22.87
CA ASN A 462 -17.99 -22.02 -23.35
C ASN A 462 -19.30 -21.98 -22.52
N SER A 463 -19.51 -22.95 -21.64
CA SER A 463 -20.66 -22.99 -20.75
C SER A 463 -20.46 -22.20 -19.45
N ILE A 464 -19.26 -21.68 -19.18
CA ILE A 464 -19.01 -20.78 -18.04
C ILE A 464 -18.79 -19.37 -18.61
N ILE A 465 -19.61 -18.43 -18.15
CA ILE A 465 -19.72 -17.08 -18.69
C ILE A 465 -19.13 -16.10 -17.69
N LEU A 466 -18.27 -15.21 -18.18
CA LEU A 466 -17.83 -14.03 -17.44
C LEU A 466 -18.76 -12.86 -17.76
N ARG A 467 -19.32 -12.26 -16.72
CA ARG A 467 -20.09 -11.03 -16.80
C ARG A 467 -19.68 -10.12 -15.65
N ALA A 468 -19.41 -8.86 -15.94
CA ALA A 468 -18.82 -7.94 -14.98
C ALA A 468 -19.90 -7.04 -14.34
N PHE A 469 -19.66 -6.66 -13.09
CA PHE A 469 -20.60 -5.91 -12.25
C PHE A 469 -19.87 -4.77 -11.57
N VAL A 470 -20.61 -3.72 -11.21
CA VAL A 470 -20.11 -2.66 -10.33
C VAL A 470 -21.29 -2.09 -9.55
N THR A 471 -21.04 -1.64 -8.33
CA THR A 471 -22.03 -0.91 -7.54
C THR A 471 -21.62 0.56 -7.46
N ILE A 472 -22.58 1.46 -7.70
CA ILE A 472 -22.35 2.90 -7.68
C ILE A 472 -23.41 3.54 -6.80
N THR A 473 -23.00 4.39 -5.88
CA THR A 473 -23.88 5.16 -5.01
C THR A 473 -24.07 6.56 -5.57
N PHE A 474 -25.32 6.94 -5.81
CA PHE A 474 -25.70 8.28 -6.26
C PHE A 474 -26.17 9.10 -5.07
N THR A 475 -25.70 10.34 -4.95
CA THR A 475 -26.17 11.30 -3.94
C THR A 475 -26.78 12.51 -4.63
N GLU A 476 -27.97 12.93 -4.21
CA GLU A 476 -28.64 14.14 -4.70
C GLU A 476 -27.91 15.44 -4.32
#